data_AF-A0AAD3Z9S2-F1
#
_entry.id   AF-A0AAD3Z9S2-F1
#
_cell.length_a   1.000
_cell.length_b   1.000
_cell.length_c   1.000
_cell.angle_alpha   90.00
_cell.angle_beta   90.00
_cell.angle_gamma   90.00
#
_symmetry.space_group_name_H-M   'P 1'
#
loop_
_entity.id
_entity.type
_entity.pdbx_description
1 polymer ?
#
loop_
_entity_poly.entity_id
_entity_poly.type
_entity_poly.pdbx_seq_one_letter_code
_entity_poly.pdbx_strand_id
1 'polypeptide(L)' 'TAAGDTFAGALAVALGEGLSLADACRFANAASAISVTREGAQPSMPWRAEIDEFVARNAFPS' A
#
# COMPACT_ATOMS: atom_id res chain seq x y z
N THR A 1 -13.37 -5.13 7.13
CA THR A 1 -13.19 -5.52 5.72
C THR A 1 -12.88 -4.23 4.95
N ALA A 2 -11.60 -3.88 4.75
CA ALA A 2 -11.18 -2.61 4.13
C ALA A 2 -9.89 -2.71 3.28
N ALA A 3 -9.38 -3.93 3.09
CA ALA A 3 -8.13 -4.18 2.38
C ALA A 3 -8.21 -3.87 0.88
N GLY A 4 -9.37 -4.15 0.26
CA GLY A 4 -9.61 -3.89 -1.16
C GLY A 4 -9.65 -2.39 -1.49
N ASP A 5 -10.36 -1.60 -0.68
CA ASP A 5 -10.43 -0.13 -0.84
C ASP A 5 -9.06 0.52 -0.61
N THR A 6 -8.29 -0.01 0.35
CA THR A 6 -6.90 0.43 0.60
C THR A 6 -6.00 0.14 -0.60
N PHE A 7 -6.11 -1.05 -1.20
CA PHE A 7 -5.35 -1.39 -2.40
C PHE A 7 -5.73 -0.47 -3.57
N ALA A 8 -7.02 -0.31 -3.85
CA ALA A 8 -7.49 0.52 -4.96
C ALA A 8 -7.08 1.99 -4.80
N GLY A 9 -7.20 2.55 -3.58
CA GLY A 9 -6.77 3.91 -3.28
C GLY A 9 -5.25 4.10 -3.43
N ALA A 10 -4.46 3.18 -2.87
CA ALA A 10 -3.00 3.23 -2.96
C ALA A 10 -2.51 3.07 -4.41
N LEU A 11 -3.15 2.20 -5.21
CA LEU A 11 -2.83 2.01 -6.62
C LEU A 11 -3.11 3.27 -7.43
N ALA A 12 -4.28 3.90 -7.22
CA ALA A 12 -4.65 5.13 -7.91
C ALA A 12 -3.69 6.28 -7.60
N VAL A 13 -3.26 6.41 -6.34
CA VAL A 13 -2.26 7.42 -5.92
C VAL A 13 -0.92 7.16 -6.60
N ALA A 14 -0.39 5.94 -6.54
CA ALA A 14 0.91 5.62 -7.13
C ALA A 14 0.93 5.80 -8.65
N LEU A 15 -0.14 5.41 -9.34
CA LEU A 15 -0.27 5.67 -10.78
C LEU A 15 -0.38 7.17 -11.08
N GLY A 16 -1.11 7.93 -10.27
CA GLY A 16 -1.21 9.39 -10.38
C GLY A 16 0.12 10.12 -10.14
N GLU A 17 1.00 9.54 -9.34
CA GLU A 17 2.37 10.01 -9.10
C GLU A 17 3.35 9.60 -10.22
N GLY A 18 2.90 8.84 -11.23
CA GLY A 18 3.71 8.44 -12.39
C GLY A 18 4.59 7.21 -12.15
N LEU A 19 4.33 6.41 -11.10
CA LEU A 19 5.01 5.15 -10.90
C LEU A 19 4.67 4.16 -12.02
N SER A 20 5.61 3.26 -12.31
CA SER A 20 5.34 2.12 -13.19
C SER A 20 4.21 1.27 -12.60
N LEU A 21 3.44 0.56 -13.45
CA LEU A 21 2.39 -0.33 -12.96
C LEU A 21 2.93 -1.38 -11.96
N ALA A 22 4.16 -1.85 -12.17
CA ALA A 22 4.81 -2.80 -11.28
C ALA A 22 5.07 -2.18 -9.89
N ASP A 23 5.62 -0.97 -9.85
CA ASP A 23 5.92 -0.27 -8.59
C ASP A 23 4.64 0.19 -7.88
N ALA A 24 3.63 0.63 -8.65
CA ALA A 24 2.31 0.97 -8.12
C ALA A 24 1.61 -0.26 -7.49
N CYS A 25 1.73 -1.43 -8.11
CA CYS A 25 1.25 -2.69 -7.53
C CYS A 25 2.01 -3.08 -6.24
N ARG A 26 3.34 -2.91 -6.21
CA ARG A 26 4.15 -3.15 -5.00
C ARG A 26 3.70 -2.22 -3.86
N PHE A 27 3.51 -0.94 -4.16
CA PHE A 27 3.02 0.07 -3.23
C PHE A 27 1.64 -0.28 -2.68
N ALA A 28 0.68 -0.61 -3.55
CA ALA A 28 -0.68 -0.95 -3.16
C ALA A 28 -0.76 -2.25 -2.34
N ASN A 29 0.07 -3.25 -2.66
CA ASN A 29 0.18 -4.48 -1.89
C ASN A 29 0.71 -4.22 -0.48
N ALA A 30 1.74 -3.39 -0.34
CA ALA A 30 2.27 -3.00 0.96
C ALA A 30 1.22 -2.24 1.79
N ALA A 31 0.48 -1.31 1.18
CA ALA A 31 -0.60 -0.58 1.84
C ALA A 31 -1.72 -1.52 2.34
N SER A 32 -2.13 -2.47 1.51
CA SER A 32 -3.14 -3.46 1.87
C SER A 32 -2.67 -4.40 2.98
N ALA A 33 -1.41 -4.86 2.91
CA ALA A 33 -0.79 -5.69 3.94
C ALA A 33 -0.78 -5.00 5.31
N ILE A 34 -0.42 -3.72 5.37
CA ILE A 34 -0.45 -2.96 6.62
C ILE A 34 -1.90 -2.81 7.12
N SER A 35 -2.85 -2.51 6.22
CA SER A 35 -4.25 -2.33 6.62
C SER A 35 -4.91 -3.61 7.17
N VAL A 36 -4.48 -4.81 6.76
CA VAL A 36 -5.03 -6.07 7.32
C VAL A 36 -4.40 -6.45 8.67
N THR A 37 -3.21 -5.92 8.97
CA THR A 37 -2.54 -6.14 10.26
C THR A 37 -3.02 -5.20 11.37
N ARG A 38 -3.78 -4.16 11.03
CA ARG A 38 -4.42 -3.27 11.99
C ARG A 38 -5.81 -3.83 12.36
N GLU A 39 -5.95 -4.35 13.57
CA GLU A 39 -7.27 -4.75 14.10
C GLU A 39 -8.16 -3.52 14.33
N GLY A 40 -9.25 -3.39 13.57
CA GLY A 40 -10.32 -2.40 13.83
C GLY A 40 -10.84 -1.70 12.57
N ALA A 41 -12.17 -1.58 12.48
CA ALA A 41 -12.90 -1.02 11.34
C ALA A 41 -12.92 0.54 11.28
N GLN A 42 -11.87 1.22 11.71
CA GLN A 42 -11.75 2.70 11.67
C GLN A 42 -10.50 3.12 10.87
N PRO A 43 -10.48 4.31 10.24
CA PRO A 43 -9.85 4.53 8.93
C PRO A 43 -8.37 4.16 8.96
N SER A 44 -8.07 2.97 8.42
CA SER A 44 -6.82 2.23 8.63
C SER A 44 -5.82 2.41 7.50
N MET A 45 -6.02 3.42 6.64
CA MET A 45 -5.09 3.67 5.54
C MET A 45 -3.70 3.97 6.11
N PRO A 46 -2.67 3.21 5.69
CA PRO A 46 -1.31 3.45 6.14
C PRO A 46 -0.77 4.76 5.56
N TRP A 47 0.09 5.41 6.34
CA TRP A 47 0.80 6.60 5.88
C TRP A 47 1.81 6.23 4.80
N ARG A 48 2.12 7.17 3.90
CA ARG A 48 3.11 6.96 2.84
C ARG A 48 4.44 6.42 3.38
N ALA A 49 4.94 7.00 4.46
CA ALA A 49 6.18 6.57 5.11
C ALA A 49 6.12 5.11 5.62
N GLU A 50 4.97 4.64 6.11
CA GLU A 50 4.82 3.24 6.56
C GLU A 50 4.86 2.27 5.38
N ILE A 51 4.28 2.65 4.26
CA ILE A 51 4.30 1.86 3.03
C ILE A 51 5.72 1.80 2.47
N ASP A 52 6.42 2.95 2.42
CA ASP A 52 7.80 3.03 1.95
C ASP A 52 8.75 2.21 2.85
N GLU A 53 8.59 2.28 4.17
CA GLU A 53 9.36 1.46 5.12
C GLU A 53 9.06 -0.04 4.92
N PHE A 54 7.79 -0.40 4.75
CA PHE A 54 7.39 -1.79 4.50
C PHE A 54 7.99 -2.33 3.20
N VAL A 55 7.94 -1.55 2.10
CA VAL A 55 8.57 -1.91 0.82
C VAL A 55 10.07 -2.05 0.95
N ALA A 56 10.74 -1.13 1.67
CA ALA A 56 12.18 -1.18 1.90
C ALA A 56 12.59 -2.40 2.75
N ARG A 57 11.79 -2.78 3.76
CA ARG A 57 12.06 -3.92 4.65
C ARG A 57 11.73 -5.26 4.02
N ASN A 58 10.70 -5.33 3.18
CA ASN A 58 10.26 -6.58 2.57
C ASN A 58 10.97 -6.92 1.25
N ALA A 59 11.96 -6.13 0.83
CA ALA A 59 12.81 -6.36 -0.34
C ALA A 59 12.05 -7.05 -1.47
N PHE A 60 11.05 -6.37 -2.05
CA PHE A 60 10.46 -6.85 -3.30
C PHE A 60 11.60 -6.91 -4.32
N PRO A 61 12.04 -8.10 -4.76
CA PRO A 61 13.17 -8.20 -5.67
C PRO A 61 12.82 -7.41 -6.93
N SER A 62 13.70 -6.47 -7.28
CA SER A 62 13.56 -5.49 -8.36
C SER A 62 13.21 -6.15 -9.68
#